data_AF-A0A3A6NN33-F1
#
_entry.id   AF-A0A3A6NN33-F1
#
_cell.length_a   1.000
_cell.length_b   1.000
_cell.length_c   1.000
_cell.angle_alpha   90.00
_cell.angle_beta   90.00
_cell.angle_gamma   90.00
#
_symmetry.space_group_name_H-M   'P 1'
#
loop_
_entity.id
_entity.type
_entity.pdbx_description
1 polymer ?
#
loop_
_entity_poly.entity_id
_entity_poly.type
_entity_poly.pdbx_seq_one_letter_code
_entity_poly.pdbx_strand_id
1 'polypeptide(L)' 'MYLQIRRALLKNLMKEKGWRKTEFAKRLGINYSYLCRLLDGERNPGSKFFSCFLKFCREENLEFEDYFYIKTNKDQC' A
#
# COMPACT_ATOMS: atom_id res chain seq x y z
N MET A 1 14.52 -9.58 -6.34
CA MET A 1 13.39 -9.75 -5.42
C MET A 1 12.93 -8.37 -4.99
N TYR A 2 11.67 -8.02 -5.15
CA TYR A 2 11.17 -6.69 -4.75
C TYR A 2 9.81 -6.80 -4.06
N LEU A 3 9.58 -5.94 -3.07
CA LEU A 3 8.35 -5.90 -2.28
C LEU A 3 7.26 -5.18 -3.08
N GLN A 4 6.06 -5.75 -3.09
CA GLN A 4 4.89 -5.26 -3.82
C GLN A 4 3.69 -5.17 -2.90
N ILE A 5 2.69 -4.40 -3.34
CA ILE A 5 1.43 -4.19 -2.63
C ILE A 5 0.28 -4.97 -3.25
N ARG A 6 -0.58 -5.52 -2.40
CA ARG A 6 -1.87 -6.10 -2.77
C ARG A 6 -2.90 -4.98 -2.88
N ARG A 7 -2.90 -4.29 -4.03
CA ARG A 7 -3.76 -3.11 -4.30
C ARG A 7 -5.25 -3.37 -4.03
N ALA A 8 -5.72 -4.58 -4.32
CA ALA A 8 -7.11 -4.96 -4.05
C ALA A 8 -7.43 -4.92 -2.55
N LEU A 9 -6.55 -5.45 -1.70
CA LEU A 9 -6.74 -5.42 -0.24
C LEU A 9 -6.64 -4.01 0.31
N LEU A 10 -5.73 -3.17 -0.20
CA LEU A 10 -5.71 -1.75 0.17
C LEU A 10 -7.04 -1.05 -0.20
N LYS A 11 -7.56 -1.31 -1.40
CA LYS A 11 -8.85 -0.75 -1.84
C LYS A 11 -10.02 -1.25 -0.97
N ASN A 12 -9.99 -2.52 -0.54
CA ASN A 12 -11.01 -3.08 0.34
C ASN A 12 -10.93 -2.49 1.75
N LEU A 13 -9.73 -2.39 2.33
CA LEU A 13 -9.51 -1.72 3.62
C LEU A 13 -10.08 -0.31 3.62
N MET A 14 -9.82 0.46 2.56
CA MET A 14 -10.38 1.80 2.43
C MET A 14 -11.91 1.80 2.38
N LYS A 15 -12.53 0.83 1.71
CA LYS A 15 -13.99 0.70 1.65
C LYS A 15 -14.58 0.31 3.01
N GLU A 16 -13.99 -0.68 3.67
CA GLU A 16 -14.41 -1.17 4.99
C GLU A 16 -14.37 -0.08 6.05
N LYS A 17 -13.32 0.75 6.00
CA LYS A 17 -13.14 1.90 6.90
C LYS A 17 -13.89 3.16 6.44
N GLY A 18 -14.53 3.14 5.27
CA GLY A 18 -15.23 4.30 4.70
C GLY A 18 -14.32 5.47 4.31
N TRP A 19 -13.03 5.22 4.08
CA TRP A 19 -12.05 6.27 3.76
C TRP A 19 -11.99 6.58 2.27
N ARG A 20 -12.03 7.88 1.95
CA ARG A 20 -11.69 8.37 0.62
C ARG A 20 -10.18 8.26 0.37
N LYS A 21 -9.76 8.17 -0.89
CA LYS A 21 -8.33 8.16 -1.28
C LYS A 21 -7.54 9.35 -0.69
N THR A 22 -8.14 10.53 -0.61
CA THR A 22 -7.54 11.73 -0.01
C THR A 22 -7.29 11.57 1.48
N GLU A 23 -8.25 11.01 2.21
CA GLU A 23 -8.15 10.75 3.65
C GLU A 23 -7.10 9.68 3.93
N PHE A 24 -7.09 8.60 3.15
CA PHE A 24 -6.09 7.55 3.27
C PHE A 24 -4.67 8.06 3.02
N ALA A 25 -4.48 8.92 2.01
CA ALA A 25 -3.18 9.55 1.76
C ALA A 25 -2.70 10.40 2.95
N LYS A 26 -3.60 11.16 3.58
CA LYS A 26 -3.29 11.96 4.78
C LYS A 26 -2.91 11.07 5.96
N ARG A 27 -3.65 9.99 6.21
CA ARG A 27 -3.35 9.01 7.27
C ARG A 27 -1.99 8.34 7.09
N LEU A 28 -1.65 7.99 5.86
CA LEU A 28 -0.33 7.46 5.51
C LEU A 28 0.77 8.54 5.50
N GLY A 29 0.43 9.83 5.55
CA GLY A 29 1.41 10.92 5.45
C GLY A 29 2.10 10.99 4.08
N ILE A 30 1.41 10.61 3.00
CA ILE A 30 1.95 10.62 1.63
C ILE A 30 1.14 11.55 0.71
N ASN A 31 1.74 11.91 -0.42
CA ASN A 31 1.06 12.71 -1.44
C ASN A 31 -0.10 11.91 -2.09
N TYR A 32 -1.25 12.56 -2.27
CA TYR A 32 -2.44 11.96 -2.89
C TYR A 32 -2.19 11.42 -4.30
N SER A 33 -1.50 12.19 -5.14
CA SER A 33 -1.17 11.77 -6.50
C SER A 33 -0.21 10.58 -6.50
N TYR A 34 0.70 10.51 -5.52
CA TYR A 34 1.55 9.33 -5.34
C TYR A 34 0.74 8.09 -4.97
N LEU A 35 -0.21 8.20 -4.03
CA LEU A 35 -1.12 7.11 -3.69
C LEU A 35 -1.95 6.65 -4.89
N CYS A 36 -2.49 7.56 -5.71
CA CYS A 36 -3.29 7.16 -6.89
C CYS A 36 -2.46 6.32 -7.87
N ARG A 37 -1.25 6.79 -8.21
CA ARG A 37 -0.34 6.05 -9.11
C ARG A 37 0.06 4.69 -8.55
N LEU A 38 0.24 4.59 -7.23
CA LEU A 38 0.46 3.32 -6.53
C LEU A 38 -0.75 2.39 -6.59
N LEU A 39 -1.97 2.89 -6.47
CA LEU A 39 -3.18 2.06 -6.52
C LEU A 39 -3.51 1.61 -7.94
N ASP A 40 -3.19 2.43 -8.95
CA ASP A 40 -3.64 2.25 -10.32
C ASP A 40 -2.71 1.36 -11.15
N GLY A 41 -1.40 1.44 -10.95
CA GLY A 41 -0.48 0.51 -11.65
C GLY A 41 0.86 1.15 -11.91
N GLU A 42 0.79 2.44 -12.12
CA GLU A 42 1.80 3.28 -12.73
C GLU A 42 3.10 3.39 -11.94
N ARG A 43 3.05 3.12 -10.63
CA ARG A 43 4.24 3.20 -9.77
C ARG A 43 4.30 2.05 -8.77
N ASN A 44 5.52 1.62 -8.48
CA ASN A 44 5.82 0.68 -7.41
C ASN A 44 6.04 1.42 -6.07
N PRO A 45 5.64 0.81 -4.94
CA PRO A 45 5.91 1.34 -3.61
C PRO A 45 7.42 1.41 -3.35
N GLY A 46 7.87 2.53 -2.80
CA GLY A 46 9.26 2.73 -2.37
C GLY A 46 9.43 2.56 -0.86
N SER A 47 10.68 2.58 -0.39
CA SER A 47 11.03 2.48 1.04
C SER A 47 10.19 3.41 1.93
N LYS A 48 10.04 4.68 1.51
CA LYS A 48 9.23 5.68 2.23
C LYS A 48 7.76 5.27 2.39
N PHE A 49 7.16 4.66 1.37
CA PHE A 49 5.78 4.16 1.47
C PHE A 49 5.68 3.04 2.50
N PHE A 50 6.59 2.08 2.46
CA PHE A 50 6.60 0.95 3.41
C PHE A 50 6.76 1.43 4.85
N SER A 51 7.70 2.36 5.12
CA SER A 51 7.89 2.91 6.46
C SER A 51 6.62 3.62 6.98
N CYS A 52 5.99 4.44 6.14
CA CYS A 52 4.72 5.11 6.47
C CYS A 52 3.59 4.09 6.72
N PHE A 53 3.44 3.11 5.85
CA PHE A 53 2.39 2.12 5.95
C PHE A 53 2.57 1.19 7.15
N LEU A 54 3.81 0.83 7.49
CA LEU A 54 4.10 0.04 8.69
C LEU A 54 3.71 0.80 9.97
N LYS A 55 3.96 2.10 10.04
CA LYS A 55 3.51 2.96 11.16
C LYS A 55 1.99 2.98 11.24
N PHE A 56 1.34 3.20 10.09
CA PHE A 56 -0.12 3.18 9.98
C PHE A 56 -0.74 1.83 10.41
N CYS A 57 -0.11 0.70 10.04
CA CYS A 57 -0.56 -0.63 10.47
C CYS A 57 -0.54 -0.78 11.99
N ARG A 58 0.50 -0.28 12.65
CA ARG A 58 0.59 -0.28 14.12
C ARG A 58 -0.49 0.59 14.77
N GLU A 59 -0.82 1.73 14.17
CA GLU A 59 -1.85 2.64 14.68
C GLU A 59 -3.27 2.07 14.52
N GLU A 60 -3.53 1.33 13.44
CA GLU A 60 -4.84 0.75 13.13
C GLU A 60 -4.98 -0.73 13.53
N ASN A 61 -3.95 -1.29 14.20
CA ASN A 61 -3.85 -2.70 14.59
C ASN A 61 -4.08 -3.67 13.42
N LEU A 62 -3.37 -3.42 12.31
CA LEU A 62 -3.39 -4.22 11.08
C LEU A 62 -2.09 -5.00 10.93
N GLU A 63 -2.17 -6.19 10.36
CA GLU A 63 -1.00 -6.97 9.97
C GLU A 63 -0.43 -6.45 8.65
N PHE A 64 0.87 -6.15 8.61
CA PHE A 64 1.51 -5.57 7.43
C PHE A 64 1.52 -6.60 6.29
N GLU A 65 1.86 -7.84 6.60
CA GLU A 65 2.04 -8.96 5.67
C GLU A 65 0.79 -9.27 4.85
N ASP A 66 -0.39 -8.92 5.37
CA ASP A 66 -1.67 -9.05 4.65
C ASP A 66 -1.73 -8.16 3.40
N TYR A 67 -1.01 -7.04 3.40
CA TYR A 67 -1.07 -6.04 2.33
C TYR A 67 0.11 -6.09 1.38
N PHE A 68 1.18 -6.81 1.72
CA PHE A 68 2.40 -6.87 0.92
C PHE A 68 2.76 -8.29 0.52
N TYR A 69 3.58 -8.40 -0.52
CA TYR A 69 4.15 -9.68 -0.93
C TYR A 69 5.48 -9.48 -1.63
N ILE A 70 6.31 -10.51 -1.55
CA ILE A 70 7.61 -10.52 -2.20
C ILE A 70 7.41 -11.09 -3.61
N LYS A 71 7.74 -10.30 -4.63
CA LYS A 71 7.81 -10.78 -6.01
C LYS A 71 9.22 -11.28 -6.30
N THR A 72 9.33 -12.57 -6.60
CA THR A 72 10.55 -13.22 -7.10
C THR A 72 10.53 -13.24 -8.62
N ASN A 73 11.70 -13.10 -9.26
CA ASN A 73 11.83 -13.22 -10.72
C ASN A 73 11.95 -14.70 -11.13
N LYS A 74 11.11 -15.58 -10.59
CA LYS A 74 11.07 -16.98 -11.02
C LYS A 74 9.93 -17.16 -12.03
N ASP A 75 10.08 -16.51 -13.18
CA ASP A 75 9.39 -16.82 -14.43
C ASP A 75 10.28 -16.29 -15.56
N GLN A 76 11.44 -16.92 -15.72
CA GLN A 76 12.06 -17.06 -17.02
C GLN A 76 11.94 -18.55 -17.35
N CYS A 77 10.82 -18.93 -17.95
CA CYS A 77 10.80 -20.07 -18.86
C CYS A 77 11.47 -19.64 -20.17
#